data_AF-A0A2V8HRB6-F1
#
_entry.id   AF-A0A2V8HRB6-F1
#
_cell.length_a   1.000
_cell.length_b   1.000
_cell.length_c   1.000
_cell.angle_alpha   90.00
_cell.angle_beta   90.00
_cell.angle_gamma   90.00
#
_symmetry.space_group_name_H-M   'P 1'
#
loop_
_entity.id
_entity.type
_entity.pdbx_description
1 polymer ?
#
loop_
_entity_poly.entity_id
_entity_poly.type
_entity_poly.pdbx_seq_one_letter_code
_entity_poly.pdbx_strand_id
1 'polypeptide(L)' 'MLDMGVESLWELKAKRSTVKCLLQLEPARAELLLMQDDDLAIREVFHDDDIARARARALRERLVALGWRDAS' A
#
# COMPACT_ATOMS: atom_id res chain seq x y z
N MET A 1 8.96 -17.04 -15.54
CA MET A 1 9.38 -15.63 -15.55
C MET A 1 8.69 -14.99 -14.36
N LEU A 2 9.40 -14.76 -13.27
CA LEU A 2 8.80 -14.17 -12.07
C LEU A 2 8.53 -12.70 -12.41
N ASP A 3 7.25 -12.33 -12.54
CA ASP A 3 6.83 -10.93 -12.52
C ASP A 3 7.19 -10.39 -11.13
N MET A 4 8.42 -9.92 -10.97
CA MET A 4 8.85 -9.15 -9.80
C MET A 4 8.31 -7.74 -10.00
N GLY A 5 7.00 -7.62 -9.80
CA GLY A 5 6.24 -6.40 -10.01
C GLY A 5 6.02 -5.66 -8.70
N VAL A 6 6.22 -4.34 -8.74
CA VAL A 6 5.62 -3.43 -7.76
C VAL A 6 4.25 -3.04 -8.30
N GLU A 7 3.19 -3.44 -7.61
CA GLU A 7 1.81 -3.12 -7.93
C GLU A 7 1.34 -1.96 -7.04
N SER A 8 0.80 -0.89 -7.63
CA SER A 8 0.12 0.14 -6.86
C SER A 8 -1.30 -0.33 -6.52
N LEU A 9 -1.58 -0.56 -5.24
CA LEU A 9 -2.89 -1.02 -4.79
C LEU A 9 -3.90 0.11 -4.70
N TRP A 10 -3.48 1.27 -4.21
CA TRP A 10 -4.30 2.48 -4.08
C TRP A 10 -3.46 3.72 -3.77
N GLU A 11 -4.03 4.88 -4.08
CA GLU A 11 -3.49 6.18 -3.70
C GLU A 11 -4.60 7.04 -3.08
N LEU A 12 -4.30 7.66 -1.95
CA LEU A 12 -5.17 8.57 -1.23
C LEU A 12 -4.51 9.94 -1.06
N LYS A 13 -5.34 10.98 -0.90
CA LYS A 13 -4.92 12.36 -0.68
C LYS A 13 -5.67 12.98 0.50
N ALA A 14 -4.95 13.76 1.30
CA ALA A 14 -5.51 14.62 2.33
C ALA A 14 -4.87 16.01 2.27
N LYS A 15 -5.66 17.06 2.01
CA LYS A 15 -5.21 18.47 1.90
C LYS A 15 -3.95 18.65 1.03
N ARG A 16 -2.76 18.58 1.66
CA ARG A 16 -1.43 18.80 1.08
C ARG A 16 -0.54 17.56 1.10
N SER A 17 -1.09 16.41 1.46
CA SER A 17 -0.35 15.15 1.59
C SER A 17 -0.97 14.05 0.73
N THR A 18 -0.13 13.18 0.17
CA THR A 18 -0.53 11.97 -0.56
C THR A 18 0.01 10.74 0.14
N VAL A 19 -0.75 9.65 0.10
CA VAL A 19 -0.33 8.34 0.60
C VAL A 19 -0.61 7.30 -0.48
N LYS A 20 0.40 6.53 -0.84
CA LYS A 20 0.32 5.42 -1.80
C LYS A 20 0.59 4.11 -1.09
N CYS A 21 -0.16 3.08 -1.43
CA CYS A 21 0.10 1.74 -0.96
C CYS A 21 0.54 0.88 -2.13
N LEU A 22 1.75 0.35 -2.02
CA LEU A 22 2.38 -0.49 -3.03
C LEU A 22 2.54 -1.91 -2.48
N LEU A 23 2.35 -2.90 -3.34
CA LEU A 23 2.61 -4.29 -3.07
C LEU A 23 3.78 -4.74 -3.95
N GLN A 24 4.88 -5.12 -3.32
CA GLN A 24 6.00 -5.73 -4.01
C GLN A 24 5.95 -7.23 -3.80
N LEU A 25 5.80 -7.97 -4.91
CA LEU A 25 5.81 -9.42 -4.88
C LEU A 25 7.22 -9.95 -5.14
N GLU A 26 7.75 -10.70 -4.18
CA GLU A 26 8.97 -11.46 -4.30
C GLU A 26 8.66 -12.96 -4.32
N PRO A 27 9.56 -13.82 -4.83
CA PRO A 27 9.31 -15.26 -4.96
C PRO A 27 8.96 -15.99 -3.65
N ALA A 28 9.30 -15.41 -2.49
CA ALA A 28 9.10 -16.03 -1.18
C ALA A 28 8.34 -15.15 -0.17
N ARG A 29 7.95 -13.93 -0.56
CA ARG A 29 7.29 -12.96 0.34
C ARG A 29 6.55 -11.90 -0.44
N ALA A 30 5.56 -11.31 0.21
CA ALA A 30 4.93 -10.08 -0.22
C ALA A 30 5.35 -8.94 0.72
N GLU A 31 5.76 -7.81 0.16
CA GLU A 31 6.04 -6.61 0.93
C GLU A 31 4.99 -5.54 0.66
N LEU A 32 4.39 -5.01 1.72
CA LEU A 32 3.49 -3.88 1.65
C LEU A 32 4.26 -2.61 2.03
N LEU A 33 4.30 -1.66 1.10
CA LEU A 33 4.97 -0.38 1.28
C LEU A 33 3.91 0.72 1.33
N LEU A 34 3.91 1.50 2.41
CA LEU A 34 3.11 2.72 2.51
C LEU A 34 4.03 3.92 2.32
N MET A 35 3.86 4.60 1.19
CA MET A 35 4.58 5.82 0.89
C MET A 35 3.71 7.02 1.28
N GLN A 36 4.26 8.02 1.97
CA GLN A 36 3.61 9.29 2.25
C GLN A 36 4.49 10.42 1.73
N ASP A 37 3.97 11.27 0.85
CA ASP A 37 4.71 12.42 0.29
C ASP A 37 6.08 12.01 -0.30
N ASP A 38 6.11 10.86 -0.97
CA ASP A 38 7.29 10.19 -1.56
C ASP A 38 8.30 9.59 -0.56
N ASP A 39 8.03 9.66 0.74
CA ASP A 39 8.80 8.98 1.79
C ASP A 39 8.18 7.64 2.18
N LEU A 40 9.01 6.63 2.48
CA LEU A 40 8.53 5.35 3.00
C LEU A 40 8.13 5.50 4.48
N ALA A 41 6.82 5.54 4.73
CA ALA A 41 6.26 5.65 6.08
C ALA A 41 6.16 4.30 6.79
N ILE A 42 5.77 3.25 6.07
CA ILE A 42 5.60 1.90 6.62
C ILE A 42 6.11 0.86 5.62
N ARG A 43 6.80 -0.16 6.13
CA ARG A 43 7.12 -1.40 5.40
C ARG A 43 6.72 -2.58 6.26
N GLU A 44 5.81 -3.42 5.74
CA GLU A 44 5.37 -4.66 6.38
C GLU A 44 5.68 -5.84 5.43
N VAL A 45 6.20 -6.94 5.98
CA VAL A 45 6.54 -8.15 5.20
C VAL A 45 5.59 -9.29 5.59
N PHE A 46 5.09 -9.99 4.58
CA PHE A 46 4.14 -11.08 4.69
C PHE A 46 4.65 -12.31 3.94
N HIS A 47 4.26 -13.50 4.40
CA HIS A 47 4.56 -14.75 3.72
C HIS A 47 3.59 -15.05 2.56
N ASP A 48 2.49 -14.29 2.46
CA ASP A 48 1.35 -14.55 1.59
C ASP A 48 0.82 -13.22 1.03
N ASP A 49 0.49 -13.18 -0.27
CA ASP A 49 -0.01 -11.97 -0.93
C ASP A 49 -1.44 -11.61 -0.52
N ASP A 50 -2.28 -12.60 -0.22
CA ASP A 50 -3.67 -12.39 0.19
C ASP A 50 -3.70 -11.67 1.55
N ILE A 51 -2.79 -12.03 2.45
CA ILE A 51 -2.65 -11.36 3.76
C ILE A 51 -2.19 -9.90 3.56
N ALA A 52 -1.22 -9.66 2.68
CA ALA A 52 -0.74 -8.32 2.37
C ALA A 52 -1.85 -7.44 1.76
N ARG A 53 -2.65 -7.99 0.84
CA ARG A 53 -3.80 -7.31 0.22
C ARG A 53 -4.92 -7.04 1.21
N ALA A 54 -5.23 -7.98 2.10
CA ALA A 54 -6.21 -7.78 3.16
C ALA A 54 -5.78 -6.65 4.12
N ARG A 55 -4.48 -6.63 4.48
CA ARG A 55 -3.89 -5.54 5.26
C ARG A 55 -4.00 -4.19 4.54
N ALA A 56 -3.71 -4.15 3.25
CA ALA A 56 -3.82 -2.94 2.44
C ALA A 56 -5.25 -2.37 2.42
N ARG A 57 -6.27 -3.23 2.29
CA ARG A 57 -7.68 -2.82 2.33
C ARG A 57 -8.05 -2.23 3.68
N ALA A 58 -7.66 -2.88 4.77
CA ALA A 58 -7.93 -2.40 6.13
C ALA A 58 -7.24 -1.05 6.40
N LEU A 59 -6.03 -0.82 5.88
CA LEU A 59 -5.35 0.48 5.98
C LEU A 59 -6.09 1.56 5.18
N ARG A 60 -6.52 1.24 3.95
CA ARG A 60 -7.32 2.16 3.12
C ARG A 60 -8.60 2.59 3.83
N GLU A 61 -9.37 1.63 4.34
CA GLU A 61 -10.63 1.90 5.06
C GLU A 61 -10.41 2.82 6.27
N ARG A 62 -9.35 2.58 7.04
CA ARG A 62 -9.00 3.43 8.19
C ARG A 62 -8.63 4.85 7.76
N LEU A 63 -7.82 5.01 6.72
CA LEU A 63 -7.44 6.34 6.23
C LEU A 63 -8.65 7.09 5.65
N VAL A 64 -9.51 6.39 4.91
CA VAL A 64 -10.78 6.97 4.41
C VAL A 64 -11.67 7.41 5.56
N ALA A 65 -11.79 6.62 6.63
CA ALA A 65 -12.52 7.00 7.83
C ALA A 65 -11.90 8.23 8.54
N LEU A 66 -10.59 8.46 8.38
CA LEU A 66 -9.88 9.66 8.85
C LEU A 66 -9.98 10.85 7.89
N GLY A 67 -10.75 10.74 6.81
CA GLY A 67 -11.02 11.83 5.87
C GLY A 67 -10.07 11.92 4.67
N TRP A 68 -9.19 10.93 4.48
CA TRP A 68 -8.45 10.77 3.23
C TRP A 68 -9.38 10.35 2.10
N ARG A 69 -9.07 10.76 0.86
CA ARG A 69 -9.92 10.51 -0.31
C ARG A 69 -9.09 9.93 -1.44
N ASP A 70 -9.72 9.19 -2.34
CA ASP A 70 -9.04 8.66 -3.52
C ASP A 70 -8.39 9.80 -4.33
N ALA A 71 -7.11 9.63 -4.66
CA ALA A 71 -6.41 10.54 -5.56
C ALA A 71 -6.88 10.22 -6.99
N SER A 72 -7.73 11.12 -7.53
CA SER A 72 -8.25 11.03 -8.90
C SER A 72 -7.22 11.46 -9.93
#